data_AF-A0A963MRB3-F1
#
_entry.id   AF-A0A963MRB3-F1
#
_cell.length_a   1.000
_cell.length_b   1.000
_cell.length_c   1.000
_cell.angle_alpha   90.00
_cell.angle_beta   90.00
_cell.angle_gamma   90.00
#
_symmetry.space_group_name_H-M   'P 1'
#
loop_
_entity.id
_entity.type
_entity.pdbx_description
1 polymer ?
#
loop_
_entity_poly.entity_id
_entity_poly.type
_entity_poly.pdbx_seq_one_letter_code
_entity_poly.pdbx_strand_id
1 'polypeptide(L)'
;HVKGLFVDAQQEILKNDTARVQLGGRDFTIKKQFVEDLENYNSLEHIQQLNKALLIFHSPLDQVVSIDEAARIYGAAKHPKSFISLGRADHLLSRSGDAQYVATVLSAWASLYLDELDSQDVGSETPDITIKEGVVVVRECDKKFTREIITASHHLISDEPVRMGGADKGANPYELLLAALGSCTSMTLRMYANHKKIDVESIEVELQHSRVHANDCAACEKQEAQVDKITRTIKLTGELDDQQRKRMLEIASRCPVHKTLENQILIETRQTD
;
A
#
# COMPACT_ATOMS: atom_id res chain seq x y z
N HIS A 1 0.12 -30.21 -26.28
CA HIS A 1 -0.20 -28.88 -26.83
C HIS A 1 1.02 -28.25 -27.52
N VAL A 2 2.06 -27.87 -26.78
CA VAL A 2 3.22 -27.10 -27.29
C VAL A 2 3.95 -27.75 -28.47
N LYS A 3 4.10 -29.08 -28.51
CA LYS A 3 4.69 -29.78 -29.68
C LYS A 3 3.93 -29.53 -31.00
N GLY A 4 2.62 -29.31 -30.93
CA GLY A 4 1.79 -29.01 -32.10
C GLY A 4 2.15 -27.69 -32.78
N LEU A 5 2.84 -26.79 -32.08
CA LEU A 5 3.29 -25.50 -32.61
C LEU A 5 4.60 -25.62 -33.42
N PHE A 6 5.25 -26.79 -33.42
CA PHE A 6 6.56 -27.01 -34.03
C PHE A 6 6.60 -28.20 -34.99
N VAL A 7 5.45 -28.74 -35.40
CA VAL A 7 5.36 -29.97 -36.21
C VAL A 7 6.21 -29.87 -37.48
N ASP A 8 6.19 -28.72 -38.15
CA ASP A 8 6.94 -28.49 -39.39
C ASP A 8 8.45 -28.30 -39.17
N ALA A 9 8.85 -27.83 -37.99
CA ALA A 9 10.25 -27.58 -37.63
C ALA A 9 10.89 -28.75 -36.85
N GLN A 10 10.10 -29.74 -36.41
CA GLN A 10 10.58 -30.81 -35.53
C GLN A 10 11.68 -31.65 -36.18
N GLN A 11 11.56 -31.95 -37.48
CA GLN A 11 12.60 -32.67 -38.22
C GLN A 11 13.89 -31.85 -38.36
N GLU A 12 13.78 -30.53 -38.47
CA GLU A 12 14.92 -29.62 -38.55
C GLU A 12 15.63 -29.50 -37.19
N ILE A 13 14.86 -29.37 -36.10
CA ILE A 13 15.38 -29.33 -34.72
C ILE A 13 16.16 -30.61 -34.39
N LEU A 14 15.65 -31.77 -34.81
CA LEU A 14 16.30 -33.07 -34.57
C LEU A 14 17.60 -33.24 -35.37
N LYS A 15 17.72 -32.58 -36.53
CA LYS A 15 18.86 -32.70 -37.44
C LYS A 15 19.96 -31.66 -37.19
N ASN A 16 19.58 -30.42 -36.85
CA ASN A 16 20.48 -29.27 -36.77
C ASN A 16 20.65 -28.76 -35.32
N ASP A 17 20.16 -29.50 -34.32
CA ASP A 17 20.09 -29.18 -32.88
C ASP A 17 19.34 -27.88 -32.52
N THR A 18 18.98 -27.06 -33.51
CA THR A 18 18.20 -25.83 -33.38
C THR A 18 17.34 -25.60 -34.62
N ALA A 19 16.21 -24.92 -34.46
CA ALA A 19 15.44 -24.37 -35.58
C ALA A 19 14.80 -23.03 -35.21
N ARG A 20 14.55 -22.19 -36.22
CA ARG A 20 13.77 -20.97 -36.08
C ARG A 20 12.30 -21.26 -36.32
N VAL A 21 11.47 -20.82 -35.40
CA VAL A 21 10.02 -21.03 -35.43
C VAL A 21 9.30 -19.74 -35.10
N GLN A 22 8.16 -19.50 -35.74
CA GLN A 22 7.38 -18.30 -35.53
C GLN A 22 6.21 -18.62 -34.59
N LEU A 23 6.19 -18.02 -33.41
CA LEU A 23 5.16 -18.19 -32.39
C LEU A 23 4.52 -16.83 -32.06
N GLY A 24 3.20 -16.72 -32.22
CA GLY A 24 2.47 -15.49 -31.89
C GLY A 24 3.00 -14.25 -32.64
N GLY A 25 3.48 -14.42 -33.88
CA GLY A 25 4.04 -13.34 -34.69
C GLY A 25 5.48 -12.91 -34.33
N ARG A 26 6.19 -13.67 -33.49
CA ARG A 26 7.59 -13.45 -33.15
C ARG A 26 8.44 -14.66 -33.50
N ASP A 27 9.68 -14.42 -33.92
CA ASP A 27 10.62 -15.48 -34.26
C ASP A 27 11.41 -15.92 -33.02
N PHE A 28 11.43 -17.23 -32.77
CA PHE A 28 12.16 -17.85 -31.69
C PHE A 28 13.12 -18.92 -32.22
N THR A 29 14.27 -19.08 -31.57
CA THR A 29 15.18 -20.19 -31.83
C THR A 29 14.94 -21.27 -30.78
N ILE A 30 14.40 -22.42 -31.20
CA ILE A 30 14.15 -23.56 -30.31
C ILE A 30 15.31 -24.55 -30.44
N LYS A 31 15.84 -24.99 -29.30
CA LYS A 31 16.89 -26.02 -29.22
C LYS A 31 16.27 -27.40 -29.10
N LYS A 32 16.98 -28.42 -29.57
CA LYS A 32 16.62 -29.84 -29.39
C LYS A 32 16.38 -30.22 -27.94
N GLN A 33 17.18 -29.69 -27.02
CA GLN A 33 17.02 -29.86 -25.58
C GLN A 33 15.59 -29.55 -25.11
N PHE A 34 14.96 -28.49 -25.63
CA PHE A 34 13.59 -28.14 -25.24
C PHE A 34 12.56 -29.20 -25.67
N VAL A 35 12.76 -29.82 -26.84
CA VAL A 35 11.88 -30.91 -27.32
C VAL A 35 12.08 -32.18 -26.50
N GLU A 36 13.33 -32.49 -26.15
CA GLU A 36 13.69 -33.60 -25.27
C GLU A 36 13.13 -33.40 -23.86
N ASP A 37 13.18 -32.18 -23.31
CA ASP A 37 12.60 -31.85 -22.02
C ASP A 37 11.07 -32.04 -22.03
N LEU A 38 10.40 -31.67 -23.13
CA LEU A 38 8.97 -31.93 -23.32
C LEU A 38 8.64 -33.43 -23.46
N GLU A 39 9.61 -34.30 -23.72
CA GLU A 39 9.44 -35.76 -23.73
C GLU A 39 9.68 -36.35 -22.36
N ASN A 40 10.73 -35.90 -21.69
CA ASN A 40 11.19 -36.44 -20.42
C ASN A 40 10.33 -35.95 -19.24
N TYR A 41 9.81 -34.73 -19.27
CA TYR A 41 9.10 -34.11 -18.14
C TYR A 41 7.58 -34.02 -18.31
N ASN A 42 7.01 -34.68 -19.33
CA ASN A 42 5.55 -34.70 -19.54
C ASN A 42 4.80 -35.70 -18.65
N SER A 43 5.50 -36.34 -17.69
CA SER A 43 4.88 -37.27 -16.74
C SER A 43 4.31 -36.53 -15.53
N LEU A 44 3.15 -36.98 -15.06
CA LEU A 44 2.50 -36.46 -13.84
C LEU A 44 3.23 -36.89 -12.56
N GLU A 45 4.18 -37.83 -12.65
CA GLU A 45 4.95 -38.35 -11.51
C GLU A 45 5.81 -37.26 -10.85
N HIS A 46 6.37 -36.35 -11.64
CA HIS A 46 7.15 -35.23 -11.09
C HIS A 46 6.30 -34.30 -10.22
N ILE A 47 5.02 -34.13 -10.54
CA ILE A 47 4.09 -33.29 -9.76
C ILE A 47 3.80 -33.94 -8.40
N GLN A 48 3.70 -35.28 -8.34
CA GLN A 48 3.51 -36.02 -7.08
C GLN A 48 4.73 -35.92 -6.14
N GLN A 49 5.92 -35.72 -6.71
CA GLN A 49 7.19 -35.65 -5.99
C GLN A 49 7.59 -34.21 -5.63
N LEU A 50 6.82 -33.21 -6.06
CA LEU A 50 7.16 -31.80 -5.89
C LEU A 50 7.36 -31.40 -4.41
N ASN A 51 6.70 -32.08 -3.45
CA ASN A 51 6.80 -31.82 -2.01
C ASN A 51 6.65 -30.31 -1.65
N LYS A 52 5.80 -29.60 -2.38
CA LYS A 52 5.47 -28.18 -2.18
C LYS A 52 3.96 -27.98 -2.22
N ALA A 53 3.50 -26.93 -1.56
CA ALA A 53 2.15 -26.43 -1.73
C ALA A 53 1.95 -25.97 -3.19
N LEU A 54 0.81 -26.30 -3.79
CA LEU A 54 0.54 -25.99 -5.20
C LEU A 54 -0.74 -25.18 -5.36
N LEU A 55 -0.64 -24.04 -6.04
CA LEU A 55 -1.78 -23.22 -6.46
C LEU A 55 -1.88 -23.22 -7.98
N ILE A 56 -3.06 -23.53 -8.51
CA ILE A 56 -3.32 -23.59 -9.95
C ILE A 56 -4.43 -22.59 -10.28
N PHE A 57 -4.18 -21.72 -11.25
CA PHE A 57 -5.18 -20.85 -11.85
C PHE A 57 -5.44 -21.31 -13.28
N HIS A 58 -6.70 -21.56 -13.64
CA HIS A 58 -7.02 -21.92 -15.03
C HIS A 58 -8.44 -21.51 -15.41
N SER A 59 -8.62 -21.01 -16.63
CA SER A 59 -9.92 -20.64 -17.17
C SER A 59 -10.60 -21.84 -17.85
N PRO A 60 -11.88 -22.12 -17.59
CA PRO A 60 -12.63 -23.15 -18.33
C PRO A 60 -12.87 -22.77 -19.80
N LEU A 61 -12.65 -21.50 -20.16
CA LEU A 61 -12.83 -20.97 -21.51
C LEU A 61 -11.50 -20.72 -22.23
N ASP A 62 -10.37 -21.18 -21.67
CA ASP A 62 -9.07 -21.10 -22.34
C ASP A 62 -9.11 -21.93 -23.64
N GLN A 63 -8.89 -21.25 -24.77
CA GLN A 63 -8.91 -21.86 -26.11
C GLN A 63 -7.55 -22.45 -26.51
N VAL A 64 -6.49 -22.14 -25.76
CA VAL A 64 -5.12 -22.61 -26.03
C VAL A 64 -4.91 -23.95 -25.31
N VAL A 65 -5.20 -24.01 -24.02
CA VAL A 65 -5.05 -25.23 -23.20
C VAL A 65 -6.34 -25.54 -22.45
N SER A 66 -6.87 -26.75 -22.63
CA SER A 66 -8.08 -27.21 -21.91
C SER A 66 -7.87 -27.18 -20.40
N ILE A 67 -8.93 -26.84 -19.67
CA ILE A 67 -8.99 -26.96 -18.20
C ILE A 67 -8.74 -28.39 -17.70
N ASP A 68 -8.92 -29.39 -18.55
CA ASP A 68 -8.60 -30.79 -18.24
C ASP A 68 -7.12 -30.96 -17.87
N GLU A 69 -6.22 -30.19 -18.47
CA GLU A 69 -4.79 -30.26 -18.11
C GLU A 69 -4.56 -29.74 -16.69
N ALA A 70 -5.22 -28.65 -16.31
CA ALA A 70 -5.16 -28.14 -14.96
C ALA A 70 -5.80 -29.11 -13.95
N ALA A 71 -6.89 -29.79 -14.34
CA ALA A 71 -7.50 -30.85 -13.54
C ALA A 71 -6.55 -32.07 -13.37
N ARG A 72 -5.80 -32.44 -14.41
CA ARG A 72 -4.77 -33.51 -14.33
C ARG A 72 -3.64 -33.13 -13.37
N ILE A 73 -3.14 -31.89 -13.44
CA ILE A 73 -2.12 -31.38 -12.51
C ILE A 73 -2.66 -31.39 -11.08
N TYR A 74 -3.87 -30.88 -10.86
CA TYR A 74 -4.51 -30.88 -9.55
C TYR A 74 -4.72 -32.29 -9.00
N GLY A 75 -5.17 -33.22 -9.85
CA GLY A 75 -5.35 -34.63 -9.48
C GLY A 75 -4.04 -35.30 -9.08
N ALA A 76 -2.95 -35.03 -9.80
CA ALA A 76 -1.63 -35.58 -9.52
C ALA A 76 -0.97 -34.98 -8.27
N ALA A 77 -1.18 -33.70 -7.96
CA ALA A 77 -0.53 -33.06 -6.82
C ALA A 77 -0.97 -33.64 -5.46
N LYS A 78 -0.07 -33.63 -4.47
CA LYS A 78 -0.40 -33.93 -3.06
C LYS A 78 -0.88 -32.65 -2.34
N HIS A 79 -1.51 -32.80 -1.18
CA HIS A 79 -1.90 -31.67 -0.35
C HIS A 79 -0.69 -31.05 0.39
N PRO A 80 -0.72 -29.73 0.65
CA PRO A 80 -1.80 -28.79 0.33
C PRO A 80 -1.81 -28.33 -1.13
N LYS A 81 -3.00 -28.32 -1.75
CA LYS A 81 -3.20 -27.94 -3.15
C LYS A 81 -4.51 -27.18 -3.34
N SER A 82 -4.49 -26.16 -4.19
CA SER A 82 -5.63 -25.29 -4.49
C SER A 82 -5.80 -25.12 -5.99
N PHE A 83 -7.06 -25.04 -6.43
CA PHE A 83 -7.42 -24.77 -7.82
C PHE A 83 -8.44 -23.61 -7.86
N ILE A 84 -8.11 -22.57 -8.61
CA ILE A 84 -8.95 -21.39 -8.80
C ILE A 84 -9.35 -21.30 -10.26
N SER A 85 -10.65 -21.36 -10.52
CA SER A 85 -11.20 -21.28 -11.87
C SER A 85 -11.34 -19.81 -12.31
N LEU A 86 -10.63 -19.44 -13.37
CA LEU A 86 -10.60 -18.07 -13.90
C LEU A 86 -11.72 -17.83 -14.94
N GLY A 87 -12.97 -17.84 -14.47
CA GLY A 87 -14.20 -17.47 -15.21
C GLY A 87 -14.09 -17.36 -16.74
N ARG A 88 -13.88 -16.13 -17.25
CA ARG A 88 -13.74 -15.82 -18.69
C ARG A 88 -12.35 -15.31 -19.08
N ALA A 89 -11.34 -15.54 -18.26
CA ALA A 89 -9.99 -15.09 -18.56
C ALA A 89 -9.46 -15.82 -19.80
N ASP A 90 -8.68 -15.12 -20.62
CA ASP A 90 -7.94 -15.72 -21.72
C ASP A 90 -6.59 -16.28 -21.25
N HIS A 91 -5.95 -17.09 -22.09
CA HIS A 91 -4.70 -17.79 -21.76
C HIS A 91 -3.58 -16.86 -21.25
N LEU A 92 -3.54 -15.62 -21.76
CA LEU A 92 -2.48 -14.65 -21.46
C LEU A 92 -2.86 -13.63 -20.38
N LEU A 93 -4.06 -13.74 -19.77
CA LEU A 93 -4.60 -12.74 -18.85
C LEU A 93 -4.50 -11.31 -19.42
N SER A 94 -4.86 -11.13 -20.70
CA SER A 94 -4.65 -9.87 -21.43
C SER A 94 -5.48 -8.71 -20.88
N ARG A 95 -6.56 -9.02 -20.15
CA ARG A 95 -7.40 -8.05 -19.45
C ARG A 95 -6.83 -7.77 -18.07
N SER A 96 -6.53 -6.50 -17.79
CA SER A 96 -5.95 -6.06 -16.51
C SER A 96 -6.75 -6.49 -15.28
N GLY A 97 -8.09 -6.53 -15.36
CA GLY A 97 -8.95 -6.99 -14.26
C GLY A 97 -8.75 -8.47 -13.90
N ASP A 98 -8.53 -9.34 -14.89
CA ASP A 98 -8.31 -10.77 -14.67
C ASP A 98 -6.91 -11.00 -14.05
N ALA A 99 -5.89 -10.24 -14.50
CA ALA A 99 -4.56 -10.25 -13.90
C ALA A 99 -4.57 -9.71 -12.45
N GLN A 100 -5.30 -8.64 -12.17
CA GLN A 100 -5.43 -8.07 -10.82
C GLN A 100 -6.10 -9.07 -9.87
N TYR A 101 -7.15 -9.77 -10.32
CA TYR A 101 -7.81 -10.80 -9.52
C TYR A 101 -6.86 -11.95 -9.17
N VAL A 102 -6.09 -12.45 -10.15
CA VAL A 102 -5.06 -13.47 -9.92
C VAL A 102 -4.04 -12.99 -8.89
N ALA A 103 -3.56 -11.76 -9.00
CA ALA A 103 -2.60 -11.19 -8.06
C ALA A 103 -3.16 -11.12 -6.63
N THR A 104 -4.41 -10.67 -6.46
CA THR A 104 -5.06 -10.59 -5.15
C THR A 104 -5.22 -11.98 -4.51
N VAL A 105 -5.71 -12.97 -5.27
CA VAL A 105 -5.88 -14.34 -4.75
C VAL A 105 -4.54 -15.01 -4.46
N LEU A 106 -3.55 -14.83 -5.33
CA LEU A 106 -2.19 -15.35 -5.13
C LEU A 106 -1.57 -14.80 -3.85
N SER A 107 -1.69 -13.49 -3.62
CA SER A 107 -1.17 -12.84 -2.42
C SER A 107 -1.81 -13.39 -1.15
N ALA A 108 -3.14 -13.51 -1.13
CA ALA A 108 -3.88 -14.06 0.01
C ALA A 108 -3.64 -15.56 0.23
N TRP A 109 -3.41 -16.34 -0.83
CA TRP A 109 -3.09 -17.76 -0.69
C TRP A 109 -1.65 -17.97 -0.19
N ALA A 110 -0.71 -17.17 -0.71
CA ALA A 110 0.69 -17.26 -0.35
C ALA A 110 0.92 -16.93 1.12
N SER A 111 0.14 -16.02 1.73
CA SER A 111 0.32 -15.62 3.14
C SER A 111 0.35 -16.81 4.10
N LEU A 112 -0.44 -17.87 3.85
CA LEU A 112 -0.45 -19.11 4.65
C LEU A 112 0.88 -19.87 4.69
N TYR A 113 1.76 -19.61 3.72
CA TYR A 113 3.09 -20.24 3.61
C TYR A 113 4.22 -19.25 3.87
N LEU A 114 3.85 -17.98 4.00
CA LEU A 114 4.74 -16.92 4.43
C LEU A 114 4.72 -16.78 5.96
N ASP A 115 4.07 -17.69 6.70
CA ASP A 115 4.03 -17.65 8.18
C ASP A 115 5.41 -17.88 8.86
N GLU A 116 6.45 -18.35 8.13
CA GLU A 116 7.86 -18.27 8.58
C GLU A 116 8.57 -16.97 8.15
N LEU A 117 7.91 -16.15 7.34
CA LEU A 117 8.24 -14.77 6.99
C LEU A 117 7.27 -13.76 7.68
N ASP A 118 6.33 -14.20 8.51
CA ASP A 118 5.52 -13.29 9.36
C ASP A 118 6.01 -13.26 10.82
N SER A 119 7.05 -14.05 11.13
CA SER A 119 8.03 -13.67 12.15
C SER A 119 9.24 -12.92 11.56
N GLN A 120 9.28 -12.70 10.24
CA GLN A 120 10.29 -11.91 9.52
C GLN A 120 9.78 -11.32 8.18
N ASP A 121 9.24 -10.10 8.26
CA ASP A 121 9.19 -9.11 7.17
C ASP A 121 8.07 -9.16 6.11
N VAL A 122 7.00 -8.40 6.38
CA VAL A 122 6.71 -7.25 5.49
C VAL A 122 7.91 -6.32 5.60
N GLY A 123 8.82 -6.39 4.63
CA GLY A 123 10.03 -5.60 4.56
C GLY A 123 9.74 -4.09 4.56
N SER A 124 9.62 -3.52 5.75
CA SER A 124 10.55 -2.51 6.17
C SER A 124 11.58 -3.25 7.02
N GLU A 125 12.87 -3.12 6.73
CA GLU A 125 13.96 -3.49 7.65
C GLU A 125 13.87 -2.60 8.90
N THR A 126 12.78 -2.73 9.64
CA THR A 126 12.67 -2.13 10.95
C THR A 126 13.25 -3.16 11.90
N PRO A 127 14.38 -2.88 12.57
CA PRO A 127 14.75 -3.66 13.73
C PRO A 127 13.51 -3.75 14.61
N ASP A 128 13.35 -4.86 15.32
CA ASP A 128 12.28 -5.12 16.27
C ASP A 128 12.38 -4.10 17.43
N ILE A 129 12.10 -2.83 17.13
CA ILE A 129 12.23 -1.72 18.04
C ILE A 129 10.87 -1.61 18.68
N THR A 130 10.80 -2.10 19.91
CA THR A 130 9.72 -1.73 20.80
C THR A 130 9.78 -0.22 21.03
N ILE A 131 8.95 0.53 20.31
CA ILE A 131 8.80 1.97 20.48
C ILE A 131 8.00 2.21 21.76
N LYS A 132 8.56 2.99 22.69
CA LYS A 132 7.89 3.35 23.94
C LYS A 132 6.71 4.29 23.66
N GLU A 133 5.70 4.25 24.52
CA GLU A 133 4.60 5.22 24.47
C GLU A 133 5.13 6.65 24.58
N GLY A 134 4.59 7.55 23.75
CA GLY A 134 5.03 8.94 23.65
C GLY A 134 6.30 9.16 22.82
N VAL A 135 6.94 8.10 22.31
CA VAL A 135 8.08 8.20 21.40
C VAL A 135 7.60 8.01 19.95
N VAL A 136 8.12 8.84 19.05
CA VAL A 136 7.90 8.74 17.61
C VAL A 136 9.25 8.56 16.92
N VAL A 137 9.36 7.55 16.06
CA VAL A 137 10.55 7.31 15.25
C VAL A 137 10.17 7.53 13.79
N VAL A 138 10.99 8.31 13.08
CA VAL A 138 10.84 8.57 11.65
C VAL A 138 12.05 7.97 10.94
N ARG A 139 11.83 7.13 9.92
CA ARG A 139 12.92 6.54 9.13
C ARG A 139 12.73 6.78 7.65
N GLU A 140 13.86 6.75 6.97
CA GLU A 140 13.94 6.84 5.52
C GLU A 140 13.55 5.51 4.87
N CYS A 141 12.55 5.52 3.98
CA CYS A 141 12.19 4.37 3.15
C CYS A 141 12.84 4.42 1.76
N ASP A 142 13.21 5.61 1.29
CA ASP A 142 13.90 5.81 0.02
C ASP A 142 14.91 6.96 0.10
N LYS A 143 15.88 7.01 -0.81
CA LYS A 143 16.83 8.11 -0.93
C LYS A 143 16.21 9.41 -1.48
N LYS A 144 14.89 9.60 -1.28
CA LYS A 144 14.12 10.79 -1.65
C LYS A 144 13.36 11.32 -0.42
N PHE A 145 12.03 11.30 -0.44
CA PHE A 145 11.17 11.93 0.56
C PHE A 145 10.24 10.94 1.26
N THR A 146 10.19 9.67 0.88
CA THR A 146 9.31 8.70 1.56
C THR A 146 9.87 8.40 2.94
N ARG A 147 9.07 8.65 3.97
CA ARG A 147 9.37 8.37 5.38
C ARG A 147 8.32 7.47 6.00
N GLU A 148 8.76 6.50 6.78
CA GLU A 148 7.90 5.78 7.72
C GLU A 148 7.90 6.52 9.06
N ILE A 149 6.73 6.61 9.68
CA ILE A 149 6.50 7.20 11.00
C ILE A 149 5.93 6.10 11.89
N ILE A 150 6.69 5.72 12.91
CA ILE A 150 6.39 4.59 13.78
C ILE A 150 6.18 5.10 15.20
N THR A 151 5.07 4.66 15.79
CA THR A 151 4.72 4.87 17.20
C THR A 151 4.67 3.52 17.91
N ALA A 152 4.34 3.51 19.20
CA ALA A 152 4.18 2.27 19.97
C ALA A 152 3.16 1.27 19.39
N SER A 153 2.18 1.72 18.60
CA SER A 153 1.10 0.85 18.12
C SER A 153 0.57 1.20 16.72
N HIS A 154 1.18 2.17 16.05
CA HIS A 154 0.73 2.64 14.73
C HIS A 154 1.91 2.95 13.83
N HIS A 155 1.66 2.78 12.54
CA HIS A 155 2.57 3.07 11.46
C HIS A 155 1.88 3.97 10.43
N LEU A 156 2.54 5.05 10.03
CA LEU A 156 2.07 6.00 9.01
C LEU A 156 3.18 6.26 8.00
N ILE A 157 2.80 6.68 6.80
CA ILE A 157 3.73 7.15 5.77
C ILE A 157 3.62 8.67 5.63
N SER A 158 4.77 9.33 5.53
CA SER A 158 4.88 10.72 5.11
C SER A 158 5.69 10.81 3.83
N ASP A 159 5.25 11.64 2.90
CA ASP A 159 5.94 11.86 1.63
C ASP A 159 5.61 13.25 1.09
N GLU A 160 6.43 13.73 0.17
CA GLU A 160 6.15 14.96 -0.57
C GLU A 160 5.35 14.66 -1.84
N PRO A 161 4.53 15.60 -2.32
CA PRO A 161 3.86 15.46 -3.61
C PRO A 161 4.86 15.31 -4.76
N VAL A 162 4.43 14.68 -5.87
CA VAL A 162 5.28 14.48 -7.07
C VAL A 162 5.87 15.80 -7.58
N ARG A 163 5.10 16.90 -7.55
CA ARG A 163 5.55 18.24 -7.97
C ARG A 163 6.73 18.79 -7.15
N MET A 164 6.94 18.28 -5.94
CA MET A 164 8.05 18.63 -5.05
C MET A 164 9.16 17.57 -5.06
N GLY A 165 9.05 16.55 -5.92
CA GLY A 165 10.04 15.48 -6.09
C GLY A 165 9.83 14.23 -5.24
N GLY A 166 8.73 14.16 -4.47
CA GLY A 166 8.36 12.97 -3.71
C GLY A 166 7.56 11.96 -4.54
N ALA A 167 7.07 10.91 -3.89
CA ALA A 167 6.30 9.85 -4.54
C ALA A 167 4.79 9.90 -4.20
N ASP A 168 4.34 10.92 -3.46
CA ASP A 168 2.93 11.13 -3.07
C ASP A 168 2.31 9.90 -2.38
N LYS A 169 3.11 9.17 -1.59
CA LYS A 169 2.70 7.94 -0.91
C LYS A 169 2.01 8.15 0.45
N GLY A 170 2.06 9.37 0.98
CA GLY A 170 1.53 9.71 2.28
C GLY A 170 1.41 11.22 2.46
N ALA A 171 0.86 11.63 3.60
CA ALA A 171 0.68 13.05 3.90
C ALA A 171 2.04 13.75 4.05
N ASN A 172 2.16 14.96 3.52
CA ASN A 172 3.38 15.73 3.70
C ASN A 172 3.53 16.23 5.15
N PRO A 173 4.72 16.70 5.57
CA PRO A 173 4.95 17.10 6.96
C PRO A 173 4.01 18.19 7.48
N TYR A 174 3.62 19.15 6.63
CA TYR A 174 2.66 20.19 7.02
C TYR A 174 1.24 19.65 7.18
N GLU A 175 0.81 18.74 6.31
CA GLU A 175 -0.49 18.05 6.46
C GLU A 175 -0.54 17.24 7.76
N LEU A 176 0.55 16.57 8.14
CA LEU A 176 0.63 15.86 9.41
C LEU A 176 0.55 16.80 10.62
N LEU A 177 1.23 17.95 10.55
CA LEU A 177 1.13 19.00 11.59
C LEU A 177 -0.31 19.51 11.74
N LEU A 178 -0.97 19.80 10.61
CA LEU A 178 -2.37 20.23 10.61
C LEU A 178 -3.30 19.12 11.10
N ALA A 179 -3.06 17.86 10.73
CA ALA A 179 -3.83 16.73 11.22
C ALA A 179 -3.72 16.57 12.75
N ALA A 180 -2.54 16.76 13.32
CA ALA A 180 -2.34 16.74 14.77
C ALA A 180 -3.14 17.86 15.47
N LEU A 181 -3.12 19.09 14.93
CA LEU A 181 -3.89 20.21 15.49
C LEU A 181 -5.41 20.00 15.33
N GLY A 182 -5.86 19.55 14.15
CA GLY A 182 -7.27 19.34 13.81
C GLY A 182 -7.90 18.24 14.64
N SER A 183 -7.23 17.09 14.74
CA SER A 183 -7.66 15.96 15.58
C SER A 183 -7.77 16.37 17.05
N CYS A 184 -6.74 17.00 17.62
CA CYS A 184 -6.75 17.45 19.00
C CYS A 184 -7.87 18.47 19.29
N THR A 185 -8.14 19.37 18.34
CA THR A 185 -9.25 20.33 18.41
C THR A 185 -10.60 19.60 18.42
N SER A 186 -10.84 18.70 17.45
CA SER A 186 -12.09 17.94 17.33
C SER A 186 -12.36 17.10 18.58
N MET A 187 -11.35 16.39 19.09
CA MET A 187 -11.43 15.62 20.34
C MET A 187 -11.80 16.51 21.53
N THR A 188 -11.19 17.69 21.65
CA THR A 188 -11.46 18.64 22.75
C THR A 188 -12.89 19.17 22.69
N LEU A 189 -13.38 19.50 21.50
CA LEU A 189 -14.75 19.94 21.29
C LEU A 189 -15.76 18.84 21.63
N ARG A 190 -15.52 17.60 21.17
CA ARG A 190 -16.36 16.45 21.49
C ARG A 190 -16.41 16.19 22.99
N MET A 191 -15.25 16.21 23.66
CA MET A 191 -15.14 16.06 25.11
C MET A 191 -15.97 17.13 25.83
N TYR A 192 -15.88 18.40 25.40
CA TYR A 192 -16.63 19.49 26.00
C TYR A 192 -18.14 19.36 25.78
N ALA A 193 -18.56 19.03 24.54
CA ALA A 193 -19.96 18.79 24.20
C ALA A 193 -20.56 17.68 25.08
N ASN A 194 -19.86 16.55 25.22
CA ASN A 194 -20.29 15.44 26.07
C ASN A 194 -20.43 15.87 27.54
N HIS A 195 -19.43 16.58 28.07
CA HIS A 195 -19.45 17.05 29.46
C HIS A 195 -20.59 18.05 29.73
N LYS A 196 -20.91 18.91 28.76
CA LYS A 196 -22.01 19.87 28.86
C LYS A 196 -23.35 19.34 28.35
N LYS A 197 -23.40 18.08 27.90
CA LYS A 197 -24.58 17.44 27.30
C LYS A 197 -25.17 18.27 26.14
N ILE A 198 -24.31 18.84 25.32
CA ILE A 198 -24.69 19.57 24.10
C ILE A 198 -24.91 18.55 22.99
N ASP A 199 -26.02 18.66 22.26
CA ASP A 199 -26.42 17.70 21.24
C ASP A 199 -25.71 17.97 19.90
N VAL A 200 -24.42 17.64 19.87
CA VAL A 200 -23.59 17.75 18.67
C VAL A 200 -23.59 16.42 17.93
N GLU A 201 -24.14 16.38 16.74
CA GLU A 201 -24.10 15.20 15.87
C GLU A 201 -22.69 15.01 15.30
N SER A 202 -22.16 16.04 14.63
CA SER A 202 -20.85 15.96 13.97
C SER A 202 -20.00 17.23 14.16
N ILE A 203 -18.69 17.03 14.17
CA ILE A 203 -17.67 18.07 14.30
C ILE A 203 -16.67 17.86 13.17
N GLU A 204 -16.57 18.84 12.29
CA GLU A 204 -15.62 18.85 11.18
C GLU A 204 -14.68 20.04 11.37
N VAL A 205 -13.38 19.80 11.23
CA VAL A 205 -12.32 20.79 11.41
C VAL A 205 -11.46 20.80 10.16
N GLU A 206 -11.56 21.87 9.39
CA GLU A 206 -10.73 22.13 8.23
C GLU A 206 -9.58 23.06 8.62
N LEU A 207 -8.38 22.76 8.13
CA LEU A 207 -7.17 23.50 8.46
C LEU A 207 -6.37 23.79 7.20
N GLN A 208 -5.82 24.99 7.13
CA GLN A 208 -4.95 25.43 6.05
C GLN A 208 -3.74 26.15 6.61
N HIS A 209 -2.55 25.79 6.11
CA HIS A 209 -1.31 26.53 6.35
C HIS A 209 -1.01 27.47 5.19
N SER A 210 -0.48 28.66 5.51
CA SER A 210 -0.06 29.69 4.57
C SER A 210 1.05 30.53 5.18
N ARG A 211 1.83 31.23 4.35
CA ARG A 211 2.81 32.23 4.80
C ARG A 211 2.29 33.62 4.45
N VAL A 212 2.29 34.53 5.43
CA VAL A 212 1.84 35.93 5.27
C VAL A 212 2.95 36.90 5.64
N HIS A 213 2.94 38.11 5.08
CA HIS A 213 3.90 39.15 5.47
C HIS A 213 3.50 39.77 6.82
N ALA A 214 4.48 40.03 7.71
CA ALA A 214 4.22 40.64 9.03
C ALA A 214 3.43 41.96 8.97
N ASN A 215 3.55 42.73 7.89
CA ASN A 215 2.81 43.99 7.71
C ASN A 215 1.29 43.78 7.52
N ASP A 216 0.86 42.60 7.09
CA ASP A 216 -0.56 42.24 6.92
C ASP A 216 -1.12 41.47 8.14
N CYS A 217 -0.31 41.27 9.18
CA CYS A 217 -0.69 40.62 10.42
C CYS A 217 -1.05 41.68 11.48
N ALA A 218 -2.35 41.87 11.75
CA ALA A 218 -2.83 42.83 12.76
C ALA A 218 -2.38 42.52 14.21
N ALA A 219 -1.79 41.35 14.46
CA ALA A 219 -1.37 40.89 15.79
C ALA A 219 0.17 40.79 15.95
N CYS A 220 0.96 41.21 14.96
CA CYS A 220 2.41 41.01 14.95
C CYS A 220 3.14 42.34 15.25
N GLU A 221 3.72 42.50 16.45
CA GLU A 221 4.41 43.74 16.86
C GLU A 221 5.89 43.86 16.41
N LYS A 222 6.44 42.96 15.57
CA LYS A 222 7.85 43.04 15.13
C LYS A 222 8.11 42.65 13.66
N GLN A 223 8.72 43.61 12.95
CA GLN A 223 9.65 43.58 11.79
C GLN A 223 9.55 42.45 10.75
N GLU A 224 9.39 42.85 9.47
CA GLU A 224 9.84 42.26 8.17
C GLU A 224 9.96 40.72 8.00
N ALA A 225 9.37 39.92 8.86
CA ALA A 225 9.42 38.46 8.79
C ALA A 225 8.16 37.92 8.10
N GLN A 226 8.31 36.85 7.31
CA GLN A 226 7.17 36.01 6.94
C GLN A 226 6.66 35.32 8.20
N VAL A 227 5.36 35.38 8.44
CA VAL A 227 4.67 34.75 9.56
C VAL A 227 3.92 33.54 9.03
N ASP A 228 4.10 32.38 9.66
CA ASP A 228 3.28 31.21 9.40
C ASP A 228 1.87 31.42 9.96
N LYS A 229 0.87 31.24 9.10
CA LYS A 229 -0.55 31.38 9.44
C LYS A 229 -1.26 30.06 9.21
N ILE A 230 -1.83 29.53 10.29
CA ILE A 230 -2.77 28.40 10.24
C ILE A 230 -4.19 28.94 10.40
N THR A 231 -5.04 28.71 9.40
CA THR A 231 -6.47 29.06 9.44
C THR A 231 -7.27 27.81 9.74
N ARG A 232 -8.24 27.91 10.67
CA ARG A 232 -9.10 26.81 11.11
C ARG A 232 -10.57 27.16 10.90
N THR A 233 -11.27 26.33 10.14
CA THR A 233 -12.73 26.43 9.94
C THR A 233 -13.39 25.25 10.64
N ILE A 234 -14.40 25.53 11.47
CA ILE A 234 -15.08 24.51 12.29
C ILE A 234 -16.56 24.49 11.93
N LYS A 235 -17.05 23.33 11.53
CA LYS A 235 -18.47 23.08 11.27
C LYS A 235 -19.04 22.18 12.36
N LEU A 236 -20.10 22.65 13.01
CA LEU A 236 -20.84 21.94 14.05
C LEU A 236 -22.26 21.66 13.57
N THR A 237 -22.61 20.38 13.46
CA THR A 237 -23.94 19.91 13.07
C THR A 237 -24.65 19.34 14.30
N GLY A 238 -25.95 19.62 14.43
CA GLY A 238 -26.79 19.22 15.56
C GLY A 238 -27.59 20.38 16.16
N GLU A 239 -28.31 20.08 17.22
CA GLU A 239 -29.15 21.02 17.98
C GLU A 239 -28.30 21.85 18.95
N LEU A 240 -27.69 22.91 18.42
CA LEU A 240 -26.93 23.88 19.20
C LEU A 240 -27.50 25.29 19.06
N ASP A 241 -27.77 25.92 20.20
CA ASP A 241 -28.06 27.35 20.25
C ASP A 241 -26.80 28.21 19.98
N ASP A 242 -27.01 29.51 19.72
CA ASP A 242 -25.92 30.44 19.40
C ASP A 242 -24.91 30.60 20.54
N GLN A 243 -25.36 30.49 21.79
CA GLN A 243 -24.49 30.58 22.96
C GLN A 243 -23.56 29.36 23.05
N GLN A 244 -24.11 28.16 22.80
CA GLN A 244 -23.37 26.92 22.73
C GLN A 244 -22.37 26.95 21.57
N ARG A 245 -22.79 27.39 20.38
CA ARG A 245 -21.89 27.53 19.21
C ARG A 245 -20.74 28.48 19.50
N LYS A 246 -21.02 29.67 20.03
CA LYS A 246 -20.00 30.63 20.42
C LYS A 246 -19.04 30.03 21.45
N ARG A 247 -19.59 29.35 22.46
CA ARG A 247 -18.77 28.73 23.49
C ARG A 247 -17.90 27.60 22.95
N MET A 248 -18.42 26.77 22.04
CA MET A 248 -17.65 25.72 21.37
C MET A 248 -16.45 26.32 20.63
N LEU A 249 -16.63 27.43 19.89
CA LEU A 249 -15.52 28.10 19.20
C LEU A 249 -14.46 28.63 20.18
N GLU A 250 -14.85 29.17 21.33
CA GLU A 250 -13.90 29.57 22.39
C GLU A 250 -13.10 28.39 22.96
N ILE A 251 -13.71 27.20 23.01
CA ILE A 251 -13.06 25.96 23.49
C ILE A 251 -12.10 25.39 22.44
N ALA A 252 -12.31 25.63 21.15
CA ALA A 252 -11.47 25.10 20.08
C ALA A 252 -9.99 25.51 20.22
N SER A 253 -9.71 26.66 20.82
CA SER A 253 -8.35 27.16 21.09
C SER A 253 -7.79 26.69 22.45
N ARG A 254 -8.40 25.69 23.09
CA ARG A 254 -7.93 25.16 24.39
C ARG A 254 -7.33 23.77 24.31
N CYS A 255 -7.27 23.18 23.12
CA CYS A 255 -6.72 21.84 22.95
C CYS A 255 -5.20 21.83 23.24
N PRO A 256 -4.64 20.76 23.81
CA PRO A 256 -3.22 20.67 24.15
C PRO A 256 -2.28 21.03 23.00
N VAL A 257 -2.53 20.55 21.78
CA VAL A 257 -1.67 20.83 20.61
C VAL A 257 -1.69 22.31 20.25
N HIS A 258 -2.84 22.99 20.32
CA HIS A 258 -2.92 24.43 20.09
C HIS A 258 -2.07 25.21 21.10
N LYS A 259 -2.16 24.85 22.39
CA LYS A 259 -1.32 25.47 23.43
C LYS A 259 0.16 25.27 23.18
N THR A 260 0.56 24.08 22.72
CA THR A 260 1.95 23.81 22.35
C THR A 260 2.42 24.74 21.23
N LEU A 261 1.61 24.95 20.19
CA LEU A 261 1.95 25.82 19.06
C LEU A 261 2.00 27.31 19.40
N GLU A 262 1.24 27.76 20.40
CA GLU A 262 1.28 29.16 20.87
C GLU A 262 2.38 29.42 21.91
N ASN A 263 2.98 28.36 22.47
CA ASN A 263 4.03 28.47 23.47
C ASN A 263 5.42 28.58 22.83
N GLN A 264 6.40 29.05 23.61
CA GLN A 264 7.81 28.93 23.24
C GLN A 264 8.25 27.47 23.38
N ILE A 265 8.52 26.81 22.26
CA ILE A 265 9.01 25.42 22.21
C ILE A 265 10.54 25.42 22.15
N LEU A 266 11.19 24.74 23.07
CA LEU A 266 12.62 24.43 22.99
C LEU A 266 12.80 23.09 22.28
N ILE A 267 13.52 23.08 21.16
CA ILE A 267 13.89 21.86 20.43
C ILE A 267 15.38 21.61 20.65
N GLU A 268 15.71 20.50 21.30
CA GLU A 268 17.09 20.07 21.53
C GLU A 268 17.49 18.97 20.54
N THR A 269 18.62 19.14 19.86
CA THR A 269 19.17 18.15 18.93
C THR A 269 20.35 17.44 19.55
N ARG A 270 20.35 16.10 19.49
CA ARG A 270 21.46 15.24 19.95
C ARG A 270 21.76 14.19 18.89
N GLN A 271 23.03 13.87 18.71
CA GLN A 271 23.48 12.78 17.85
C GLN A 271 23.78 11.54 18.72
N THR A 272 23.45 10.37 18.20
CA THR A 272 23.85 9.06 18.75
C THR A 272 24.72 8.35 17.73
N ASP A 273 25.73 7.60 18.19
CA ASP A 273 26.65 6.81 17.37
C ASP A 273 26.06 5.44 16.99
#